data_AF-A0A0P0Z7T4-F1
#
_entry.id   AF-A0A0P0Z7T4-F1
#
_cell.length_a   1.000
_cell.length_b   1.000
_cell.length_c   1.000
_cell.angle_alpha   90.00
_cell.angle_beta   90.00
_cell.angle_gamma   90.00
#
_symmetry.space_group_name_H-M   'P 1'
#
loop_
_entity.id
_entity.type
_entity.pdbx_description
1 polymer ?
#
loop_
_entity_poly.entity_id
_entity_poly.type
_entity_poly.pdbx_seq_one_letter_code
_entity_poly.pdbx_strand_id
1 'polypeptide(L)'
;MKLQDPREGEIIHIRKRPAAFSFFPTYHGATREGLHSTMFATQPWNIIRHELERISDPNAQRQALAFSNQARDFFTAAQSSEVNAAKPLLLYYSFLNLAKCLIVKKLGTALGTVRHGLSEKLPITQGAIHGHVSIDITQNPGVSAFAMFANAINAILPVPAAGNTHIQMRSQDFLGQILIGHRVFSHAEGLIERFISVERLEYMHAPAAKEAWIRARAYADDFTRLGYPMAGLSKNLSDAQIWRNVKCEHTIDGRRIIEAEMTNAVAYSHRPSQSLEPLSKMTRSRLWRSVTAVPPYRKYYVYHASSTQFLMNQLLTMYLATYYFGSITRYKPEQFDFILRSPIGPFVFEFFANQPVQFLYLMASEFMGQEVAKAAIA
;
A
#
# COMPACT_ATOMS: atom_id res chain seq x y z
N MET A 1 4.70 17.87 -26.71
CA MET A 1 3.23 17.70 -26.79
C MET A 1 2.57 18.88 -26.08
N LYS A 2 1.65 19.58 -26.74
CA LYS A 2 0.93 20.72 -26.14
C LYS A 2 -0.05 20.19 -25.10
N LEU A 3 0.01 20.69 -23.86
CA LEU A 3 -0.94 20.30 -22.81
C LEU A 3 -2.35 20.78 -23.16
N GLN A 4 -3.34 19.91 -22.94
CA GLN A 4 -4.75 20.24 -23.10
C GLN A 4 -5.27 21.00 -21.88
N ASP A 5 -6.35 21.75 -22.07
CA ASP A 5 -7.06 22.37 -20.96
C ASP A 5 -7.71 21.28 -20.07
N PRO A 6 -7.77 21.50 -18.74
CA PRO A 6 -8.44 20.57 -17.83
C PRO A 6 -9.93 20.45 -18.16
N ARG A 7 -10.54 19.33 -17.81
CA ARG A 7 -12.00 19.18 -17.90
C ARG A 7 -12.70 20.24 -17.06
N GLU A 8 -13.74 20.84 -17.64
CA GLU A 8 -14.65 21.71 -16.90
C GLU A 8 -15.47 20.87 -15.90
N GLY A 9 -15.44 21.28 -14.64
CA GLY A 9 -16.14 20.62 -13.57
C GLY A 9 -15.79 21.21 -12.21
N GLU A 10 -16.51 20.76 -11.20
CA GLU A 10 -16.34 21.18 -9.82
C GLU A 10 -15.97 20.01 -8.90
N ILE A 11 -15.43 20.32 -7.72
CA ILE A 11 -15.15 19.30 -6.71
C ILE A 11 -16.48 18.72 -6.22
N ILE A 12 -16.56 17.40 -6.08
CA ILE A 12 -17.74 16.75 -5.52
C ILE A 12 -17.89 17.16 -4.06
N HIS A 13 -19.01 17.82 -3.75
CA HIS A 13 -19.41 18.16 -2.39
C HIS A 13 -20.54 17.25 -1.91
N ILE A 14 -20.40 16.73 -0.69
CA ILE A 14 -21.45 15.96 -0.01
C ILE A 14 -21.80 16.69 1.29
N ARG A 15 -23.06 17.09 1.42
CA ARG A 15 -23.55 17.91 2.55
C ARG A 15 -22.67 19.16 2.78
N LYS A 16 -22.34 19.89 1.70
CA LYS A 16 -21.50 21.10 1.67
C LYS A 16 -20.02 20.90 2.07
N ARG A 17 -19.56 19.66 2.23
CA ARG A 17 -18.14 19.36 2.47
C ARG A 17 -17.51 18.74 1.21
N PRO A 18 -16.32 19.17 0.78
CA PRO A 18 -15.62 18.50 -0.30
C PRO A 18 -15.34 17.05 0.09
N ALA A 19 -15.62 16.10 -0.82
CA ALA A 19 -15.31 14.70 -0.60
C ALA A 19 -13.79 14.50 -0.60
N ALA A 20 -13.21 14.14 0.55
CA ALA A 20 -11.79 13.85 0.66
C ALA A 20 -11.45 12.51 -0.01
N PHE A 21 -10.35 12.48 -0.77
CA PHE A 21 -9.88 11.23 -1.36
C PHE A 21 -9.43 10.21 -0.30
N SER A 22 -9.83 8.96 -0.49
CA SER A 22 -9.65 7.85 0.43
C SER A 22 -9.72 6.55 -0.36
N PHE A 23 -9.04 5.49 0.09
CA PHE A 23 -9.25 4.17 -0.52
C PHE A 23 -10.62 3.57 -0.14
N PHE A 24 -11.26 4.15 0.87
CA PHE A 24 -12.57 3.78 1.41
C PHE A 24 -13.42 5.04 1.57
N PRO A 25 -13.90 5.66 0.48
CA PRO A 25 -14.55 6.97 0.54
C PRO A 25 -15.99 6.90 1.09
N THR A 26 -16.66 5.77 0.92
CA THR A 26 -18.11 5.65 1.12
C THR A 26 -18.50 4.39 1.90
N TYR A 27 -19.67 4.43 2.55
CA TYR A 27 -20.35 3.26 3.10
C TYR A 27 -21.78 3.17 2.55
N HIS A 28 -22.31 1.94 2.45
CA HIS A 28 -23.71 1.72 2.15
C HIS A 28 -24.54 1.83 3.44
N GLY A 29 -25.29 2.91 3.60
CA GLY A 29 -26.30 3.05 4.64
C GLY A 29 -27.64 2.42 4.23
N ALA A 30 -28.59 2.34 5.17
CA ALA A 30 -29.90 1.72 4.95
C ALA A 30 -30.72 2.30 3.78
N THR A 31 -30.51 3.58 3.44
CA THR A 31 -31.24 4.26 2.36
C THR A 31 -30.34 5.02 1.38
N ARG A 32 -29.08 5.28 1.74
CA ARG A 32 -28.18 6.17 1.00
C ARG A 32 -26.71 5.79 1.23
N GLU A 33 -25.88 5.99 0.23
CA GLU A 33 -24.42 6.04 0.42
C GLU A 33 -24.04 7.28 1.23
N GLY A 34 -23.23 7.08 2.28
CA GLY A 34 -22.63 8.14 3.07
C GLY A 34 -21.12 8.21 2.86
N LEU A 35 -20.49 9.30 3.31
CA LEU A 35 -19.04 9.44 3.33
C LEU A 35 -18.45 8.90 4.62
N HIS A 36 -17.38 8.12 4.50
CA HIS A 36 -16.59 7.77 5.67
C HIS A 36 -15.81 8.98 6.20
N SER A 37 -15.78 9.12 7.53
CA SER A 37 -14.79 9.95 8.21
C SER A 37 -13.55 9.11 8.53
N THR A 38 -12.37 9.70 8.67
CA THR A 38 -11.21 8.96 9.19
C THR A 38 -11.48 8.56 10.65
N MET A 39 -11.26 7.29 10.96
CA MET A 39 -11.34 6.77 12.32
C MET A 39 -9.98 6.93 13.00
N PHE A 40 -9.97 7.63 14.13
CA PHE A 40 -8.76 7.77 14.94
C PHE A 40 -8.70 6.68 15.98
N ALA A 41 -7.60 5.94 16.00
CA ALA A 41 -7.37 4.89 16.98
C ALA A 41 -5.94 4.92 17.49
N THR A 42 -5.77 4.77 18.80
CA THR A 42 -4.47 4.52 19.43
C THR A 42 -4.09 3.04 19.41
N GLN A 43 -5.10 2.16 19.37
CA GLN A 43 -4.97 0.71 19.39
C GLN A 43 -5.70 0.07 18.19
N PRO A 44 -5.07 0.05 17.00
CA PRO A 44 -5.68 -0.53 15.79
C PRO A 44 -6.03 -2.03 15.93
N TRP A 45 -5.35 -2.76 16.83
CA TRP A 45 -5.70 -4.14 17.17
C TRP A 45 -7.15 -4.31 17.65
N ASN A 46 -7.71 -3.33 18.36
CA ASN A 46 -9.08 -3.40 18.85
C ASN A 46 -10.10 -3.29 17.70
N ILE A 47 -9.80 -2.46 16.69
CA ILE A 47 -10.61 -2.37 15.48
C ILE A 47 -10.58 -3.69 14.72
N ILE A 48 -9.38 -4.26 14.54
CA ILE A 48 -9.21 -5.54 13.86
C ILE A 48 -10.00 -6.63 14.58
N ARG A 49 -9.84 -6.75 15.90
CA ARG A 49 -10.57 -7.73 16.71
C ARG A 49 -12.08 -7.58 16.59
N HIS A 50 -12.60 -6.36 16.72
CA HIS A 50 -14.04 -6.10 16.58
C HIS A 50 -14.56 -6.54 15.20
N GLU A 51 -13.81 -6.27 14.13
CA GLU A 51 -14.18 -6.70 12.79
C GLU A 51 -14.09 -8.23 12.58
N LEU A 52 -13.27 -8.93 13.35
CA LEU A 52 -13.21 -10.40 13.36
C LEU A 52 -14.35 -11.02 14.16
N GLU A 53 -14.77 -10.41 15.26
CA GLU A 53 -15.93 -10.83 16.06
C GLU A 53 -17.24 -10.78 15.26
N ARG A 54 -17.29 -10.04 14.15
CA ARG A 54 -18.45 -9.98 13.24
C ARG A 54 -18.52 -11.10 12.21
N ILE A 55 -17.53 -12.00 12.15
CA ILE A 55 -17.57 -13.17 11.27
C ILE A 55 -18.69 -14.11 11.75
N SER A 56 -19.62 -14.44 10.85
CA SER A 56 -20.81 -15.22 11.18
C SER A 56 -20.53 -16.70 11.41
N ASP A 57 -19.60 -17.30 10.67
CA ASP A 57 -19.22 -18.71 10.86
C ASP A 57 -18.38 -18.88 12.15
N PRO A 58 -18.84 -19.66 13.16
CA PRO A 58 -18.16 -19.76 14.44
C PRO A 58 -16.75 -20.35 14.37
N ASN A 59 -16.51 -21.27 13.42
CA ASN A 59 -15.19 -21.89 13.26
C ASN A 59 -14.20 -20.90 12.64
N ALA A 60 -14.62 -20.18 11.60
CA ALA A 60 -13.87 -19.10 10.97
C ALA A 60 -13.56 -17.99 11.98
N GLN A 61 -14.56 -17.56 12.77
CA GLN A 61 -14.40 -16.55 13.80
C GLN A 61 -13.35 -16.99 14.84
N ARG A 62 -13.49 -18.20 15.39
CA ARG A 62 -12.53 -18.74 16.37
C ARG A 62 -11.12 -18.82 15.80
N GLN A 63 -10.97 -19.32 14.58
CA GLN A 63 -9.67 -19.42 13.91
C GLN A 63 -9.05 -18.03 13.66
N ALA A 64 -9.83 -17.08 13.17
CA ALA A 64 -9.35 -15.72 12.92
C ALA A 64 -8.93 -15.00 14.20
N LEU A 65 -9.68 -15.16 15.30
CA LEU A 65 -9.31 -14.61 16.61
C LEU A 65 -8.04 -15.26 17.16
N ALA A 66 -7.86 -16.58 16.99
CA ALA A 66 -6.63 -17.27 17.37
C ALA A 66 -5.41 -16.76 16.58
N PHE A 67 -5.55 -16.59 15.25
CA PHE A 67 -4.51 -15.95 14.43
C PHE A 67 -4.24 -14.51 14.88
N SER A 68 -5.28 -13.74 15.23
CA SER A 68 -5.13 -12.35 15.66
C SER A 68 -4.37 -12.24 16.99
N ASN A 69 -4.62 -13.15 17.94
CA ASN A 69 -3.89 -13.18 19.21
C ASN A 69 -2.40 -13.46 18.97
N GLN A 70 -2.08 -14.52 18.22
CA GLN A 70 -0.67 -14.81 17.88
C GLN A 70 -0.01 -13.66 17.11
N ALA A 71 -0.72 -13.04 16.16
CA ALA A 71 -0.20 -11.92 15.40
C ALA A 71 0.20 -10.75 16.32
N ARG A 72 -0.65 -10.45 17.31
CA ARG A 72 -0.42 -9.39 18.30
C ARG A 72 0.73 -9.74 19.24
N ASP A 73 0.83 -10.99 19.69
CA ASP A 73 1.90 -11.44 20.58
C ASP A 73 3.26 -11.33 19.89
N PHE A 74 3.36 -11.83 18.65
CA PHE A 74 4.58 -11.68 17.84
C PHE A 74 4.92 -10.21 17.59
N PHE A 75 3.93 -9.37 17.29
CA PHE A 75 4.16 -7.94 17.09
C PHE A 75 4.71 -7.29 18.37
N THR A 76 4.07 -7.57 19.51
CA THR A 76 4.44 -6.97 20.81
C THR A 76 5.85 -7.41 21.21
N ALA A 77 6.17 -8.70 21.07
CA ALA A 77 7.51 -9.22 21.33
C ALA A 77 8.55 -8.57 20.42
N ALA A 78 8.24 -8.38 19.13
CA ALA A 78 9.16 -7.75 18.18
C ALA A 78 9.39 -6.26 18.45
N GLN A 79 8.42 -5.56 19.06
CA GLN A 79 8.56 -4.15 19.42
C GLN A 79 9.36 -3.94 20.72
N SER A 80 9.69 -5.01 21.46
CA SER A 80 10.62 -4.92 22.57
C SER A 80 12.02 -4.54 22.09
N SER A 81 12.68 -3.62 22.80
CA SER A 81 14.04 -3.13 22.49
C SER A 81 15.11 -4.21 22.60
N GLU A 82 14.84 -5.29 23.34
CA GLU A 82 15.79 -6.37 23.62
C GLU A 82 15.87 -7.38 22.45
N VAL A 83 14.90 -7.40 21.55
CA VAL A 83 14.73 -8.47 20.56
C VAL A 83 15.20 -8.03 19.16
N ASN A 84 16.39 -7.43 19.05
CA ASN A 84 16.83 -6.86 17.76
C ASN A 84 17.17 -7.92 16.69
N ALA A 85 17.88 -8.98 17.07
CA ALA A 85 18.31 -10.01 16.12
C ALA A 85 17.11 -10.78 15.54
N ALA A 86 16.11 -11.11 16.36
CA ALA A 86 14.93 -11.91 15.94
C ALA A 86 13.73 -11.06 15.45
N LYS A 87 13.80 -9.73 15.55
CA LYS A 87 12.72 -8.79 15.18
C LYS A 87 12.12 -9.06 13.80
N PRO A 88 12.91 -9.27 12.71
CA PRO A 88 12.35 -9.54 11.39
C PRO A 88 11.49 -10.81 11.35
N LEU A 89 11.94 -11.88 12.00
CA LEU A 89 11.26 -13.16 12.03
C LEU A 89 9.92 -13.07 12.79
N LEU A 90 9.92 -12.41 13.94
CA LEU A 90 8.70 -12.20 14.73
C LEU A 90 7.69 -11.35 13.95
N LEU A 91 8.13 -10.26 13.34
CA LEU A 91 7.24 -9.42 12.52
C LEU A 91 6.70 -10.16 11.29
N TYR A 92 7.49 -11.04 10.68
CA TYR A 92 7.01 -11.88 9.59
C TYR A 92 5.83 -12.75 10.04
N TYR A 93 5.97 -13.47 11.16
CA TYR A 93 4.87 -14.29 11.67
C TYR A 93 3.67 -13.46 12.14
N SER A 94 3.90 -12.26 12.65
CA SER A 94 2.84 -11.29 12.91
C SER A 94 2.05 -10.95 11.64
N PHE A 95 2.73 -10.57 10.56
CA PHE A 95 2.10 -10.16 9.32
C PHE A 95 1.42 -11.32 8.59
N LEU A 96 2.03 -12.52 8.60
CA LEU A 96 1.43 -13.74 8.07
C LEU A 96 0.11 -14.05 8.77
N ASN A 97 0.09 -14.03 10.10
CA ASN A 97 -1.14 -14.32 10.86
C ASN A 97 -2.19 -13.22 10.67
N LEU A 98 -1.79 -11.95 10.60
CA LEU A 98 -2.72 -10.86 10.32
C LEU A 98 -3.29 -10.92 8.90
N ALA A 99 -2.50 -11.33 7.91
CA ALA A 99 -2.97 -11.60 6.56
C ALA A 99 -3.99 -12.75 6.55
N LYS A 100 -3.71 -13.86 7.26
CA LYS A 100 -4.67 -14.96 7.44
C LYS A 100 -5.98 -14.51 8.06
N CYS A 101 -5.95 -13.66 9.09
CA CYS A 101 -7.16 -13.06 9.67
C CYS A 101 -8.00 -12.34 8.61
N LEU A 102 -7.38 -11.53 7.74
CA LEU A 102 -8.09 -10.79 6.70
C LEU A 102 -8.67 -11.74 5.64
N ILE A 103 -7.90 -12.77 5.25
CA ILE A 103 -8.36 -13.79 4.31
C ILE A 103 -9.59 -14.51 4.87
N VAL A 104 -9.55 -14.99 6.12
CA VAL A 104 -10.70 -15.64 6.78
C VAL A 104 -11.90 -14.71 6.80
N LYS A 105 -11.72 -13.43 7.15
CA LYS A 105 -12.80 -12.43 7.14
C LYS A 105 -13.42 -12.25 5.75
N LYS A 106 -12.60 -12.18 4.69
CA LYS A 106 -13.08 -11.98 3.32
C LYS A 106 -13.75 -13.23 2.74
N LEU A 107 -13.28 -14.42 3.08
CA LEU A 107 -13.89 -15.68 2.67
C LEU A 107 -15.16 -16.02 3.46
N GLY A 108 -15.23 -15.60 4.73
CA GLY A 108 -16.32 -15.96 5.65
C GLY A 108 -16.26 -17.40 6.15
N THR A 109 -15.18 -18.13 5.86
CA THR A 109 -14.99 -19.55 6.25
C THR A 109 -13.58 -19.76 6.81
N ALA A 110 -13.41 -20.81 7.61
CA ALA A 110 -12.10 -21.17 8.17
C ALA A 110 -11.13 -21.62 7.06
N LEU A 111 -9.87 -21.23 7.18
CA LEU A 111 -8.79 -21.69 6.30
C LEU A 111 -8.43 -23.15 6.61
N GLY A 112 -8.25 -23.93 5.56
CA GLY A 112 -7.56 -25.22 5.64
C GLY A 112 -6.05 -25.05 5.81
N THR A 113 -5.29 -26.10 5.50
CA THR A 113 -3.83 -26.05 5.53
C THR A 113 -3.30 -25.13 4.44
N VAL A 114 -2.81 -23.96 4.84
CA VAL A 114 -2.18 -22.98 3.96
C VAL A 114 -0.67 -22.88 4.26
N ARG A 115 0.13 -22.85 3.19
CA ARG A 115 1.57 -22.51 3.24
C ARG A 115 1.72 -20.99 3.09
N HIS A 116 2.89 -20.45 3.37
CA HIS A 116 3.12 -19.02 3.14
C HIS A 116 3.17 -18.65 1.65
N GLY A 117 3.59 -19.58 0.79
CA GLY A 117 3.59 -19.39 -0.68
C GLY A 117 4.71 -18.47 -1.19
N LEU A 118 5.82 -18.45 -0.45
CA LEU A 118 7.02 -17.71 -0.77
C LEU A 118 8.21 -18.67 -0.60
N SER A 119 9.29 -18.46 -1.33
CA SER A 119 10.59 -19.07 -1.06
C SER A 119 11.69 -18.10 -1.44
N GLU A 120 12.88 -18.26 -0.89
CA GLU A 120 13.97 -17.32 -1.08
C GLU A 120 15.21 -18.01 -1.63
N LYS A 121 15.93 -17.30 -2.48
CA LYS A 121 17.31 -17.61 -2.83
C LYS A 121 18.19 -16.52 -2.23
N LEU A 122 18.70 -16.82 -1.04
CA LEU A 122 19.59 -15.93 -0.31
C LEU A 122 20.93 -15.76 -1.05
N PRO A 123 21.60 -14.61 -0.91
CA PRO A 123 22.95 -14.45 -1.45
C PRO A 123 23.87 -15.56 -0.92
N ILE A 124 24.69 -16.12 -1.81
CA ILE A 124 25.70 -17.14 -1.47
C ILE A 124 27.12 -16.60 -1.59
N THR A 125 27.31 -15.50 -2.32
CA THR A 125 28.59 -14.82 -2.48
C THR A 125 28.87 -13.96 -1.24
N GLN A 126 30.07 -14.08 -0.69
CA GLN A 126 30.51 -13.23 0.41
C GLN A 126 30.41 -11.75 0.02
N GLY A 127 29.77 -10.94 0.86
CA GLY A 127 29.56 -9.52 0.59
C GLY A 127 28.30 -9.18 -0.21
N ALA A 128 27.60 -10.16 -0.77
CA ALA A 128 26.36 -9.90 -1.50
C ALA A 128 25.20 -9.63 -0.53
N ILE A 129 24.53 -8.49 -0.73
CA ILE A 129 23.42 -8.02 0.12
C ILE A 129 22.08 -8.56 -0.39
N HIS A 130 21.97 -8.69 -1.72
CA HIS A 130 20.72 -8.93 -2.41
C HIS A 130 20.55 -10.35 -2.91
N GLY A 131 19.40 -10.92 -2.56
CA GLY A 131 18.92 -12.21 -3.05
C GLY A 131 17.66 -12.06 -3.88
N HIS A 132 16.94 -13.17 -3.99
CA HIS A 132 15.68 -13.24 -4.71
C HIS A 132 14.60 -13.85 -3.81
N VAL A 133 13.35 -13.46 -4.04
CA VAL A 133 12.18 -14.14 -3.50
C VAL A 133 11.38 -14.70 -4.68
N SER A 134 11.09 -15.98 -4.62
CA SER A 134 10.13 -16.68 -5.47
C SER A 134 8.75 -16.61 -4.83
N ILE A 135 7.77 -16.16 -5.61
CA ILE A 135 6.37 -16.11 -5.21
C ILE A 135 5.65 -17.28 -5.90
N ASP A 136 4.99 -18.14 -5.14
CA ASP A 136 4.22 -19.26 -5.69
C ASP A 136 2.84 -18.75 -6.13
N ILE A 137 2.61 -18.68 -7.44
CA ILE A 137 1.42 -18.03 -8.00
C ILE A 137 0.44 -19.03 -8.61
N THR A 138 0.91 -20.05 -9.35
CA THR A 138 -0.01 -20.88 -10.17
C THR A 138 -0.12 -22.32 -9.71
N GLN A 139 0.83 -22.85 -8.93
CA GLN A 139 0.78 -24.26 -8.54
C GLN A 139 -0.41 -24.58 -7.64
N ASN A 140 -0.70 -23.73 -6.66
CA ASN A 140 -1.85 -23.87 -5.76
C ASN A 140 -2.19 -22.50 -5.13
N PRO A 141 -2.73 -21.52 -5.88
CA PRO A 141 -3.02 -20.19 -5.32
C PRO A 141 -3.95 -20.24 -4.09
N GLY A 142 -4.87 -21.21 -4.04
CA GLY A 142 -5.77 -21.45 -2.91
C GLY A 142 -5.12 -21.98 -1.63
N VAL A 143 -3.83 -22.33 -1.65
CA VAL A 143 -3.05 -22.75 -0.46
C VAL A 143 -1.85 -21.84 -0.18
N SER A 144 -1.67 -20.77 -0.96
CA SER A 144 -0.62 -19.75 -0.79
C SER A 144 -1.17 -18.56 -0.03
N ALA A 145 -0.81 -18.40 1.25
CA ALA A 145 -1.30 -17.28 2.06
C ALA A 145 -0.94 -15.92 1.44
N PHE A 146 0.21 -15.79 0.77
CA PHE A 146 0.57 -14.57 0.06
C PHE A 146 -0.37 -14.28 -1.13
N ALA A 147 -0.68 -15.28 -1.96
CA ALA A 147 -1.60 -15.11 -3.08
C ALA A 147 -3.04 -14.85 -2.64
N MET A 148 -3.50 -15.56 -1.60
CA MET A 148 -4.80 -15.34 -0.99
C MET A 148 -4.90 -13.95 -0.37
N PHE A 149 -3.82 -13.46 0.26
CA PHE A 149 -3.78 -12.11 0.83
C PHE A 149 -3.83 -11.05 -0.27
N ALA A 150 -3.07 -11.21 -1.36
CA ALA A 150 -3.15 -10.33 -2.52
C ALA A 150 -4.59 -10.23 -3.05
N ASN A 151 -5.28 -11.37 -3.18
CA ASN A 151 -6.67 -11.39 -3.62
C ASN A 151 -7.61 -10.70 -2.60
N ALA A 152 -7.40 -10.93 -1.30
CA ALA A 152 -8.21 -10.33 -0.22
C ALA A 152 -8.15 -8.79 -0.18
N ILE A 153 -7.06 -8.19 -0.67
CA ILE A 153 -6.89 -6.72 -0.79
C ILE A 153 -7.06 -6.22 -2.23
N ASN A 154 -7.55 -7.06 -3.15
CA ASN A 154 -7.70 -6.76 -4.58
C ASN A 154 -6.39 -6.28 -5.25
N ALA A 155 -5.26 -6.83 -4.82
CA ALA A 155 -3.96 -6.56 -5.42
C ALA A 155 -3.69 -7.53 -6.58
N ILE A 156 -3.11 -6.99 -7.65
CA ILE A 156 -2.66 -7.78 -8.79
C ILE A 156 -1.27 -8.35 -8.47
N LEU A 157 -1.09 -9.64 -8.73
CA LEU A 157 0.21 -10.28 -8.71
C LEU A 157 0.81 -10.32 -10.12
N PRO A 158 2.15 -10.36 -10.24
CA PRO A 158 2.76 -10.51 -11.54
C PRO A 158 2.37 -11.86 -12.17
N VAL A 159 2.38 -11.96 -13.49
CA VAL A 159 2.05 -13.19 -14.23
C VAL A 159 3.34 -13.90 -14.60
N PRO A 160 3.52 -15.20 -14.24
CA PRO A 160 4.74 -15.91 -14.58
C PRO A 160 4.82 -16.14 -16.08
N ALA A 161 6.05 -16.23 -16.61
CA ALA A 161 6.26 -16.66 -17.99
C ALA A 161 5.61 -18.03 -18.24
N ALA A 162 5.18 -18.28 -19.48
CA ALA A 162 4.51 -19.53 -19.84
C ALA A 162 5.33 -20.75 -19.40
N GLY A 163 4.67 -21.70 -18.71
CA GLY A 163 5.30 -22.89 -18.14
C GLY A 163 5.91 -22.73 -16.75
N ASN A 164 6.10 -21.50 -16.25
CA ASN A 164 6.59 -21.25 -14.89
C ASN A 164 5.43 -21.19 -13.88
N THR A 165 5.69 -21.70 -12.68
CA THR A 165 4.70 -21.74 -11.59
C THR A 165 4.92 -20.71 -10.50
N HIS A 166 6.07 -20.05 -10.56
CA HIS A 166 6.54 -19.05 -9.62
C HIS A 166 7.12 -17.85 -10.35
N ILE A 167 7.20 -16.73 -9.65
CA ILE A 167 7.89 -15.52 -10.12
C ILE A 167 9.04 -15.23 -9.20
N GLN A 168 10.23 -15.11 -9.80
CA GLN A 168 11.40 -14.63 -9.08
C GLN A 168 11.44 -13.10 -9.16
N MET A 169 11.55 -12.48 -8.01
CA MET A 169 11.72 -11.04 -7.89
C MET A 169 12.98 -10.75 -7.08
N ARG A 170 13.80 -9.81 -7.55
CA ARG A 170 15.02 -9.41 -6.85
C ARG A 170 14.65 -8.61 -5.61
N SER A 171 15.45 -8.72 -4.55
CA SER A 171 15.21 -7.94 -3.34
C SER A 171 15.17 -6.44 -3.57
N GLN A 172 16.01 -5.91 -4.46
CA GLN A 172 15.97 -4.49 -4.84
C GLN A 172 14.63 -4.06 -5.44
N ASP A 173 13.96 -4.95 -6.18
CA ASP A 173 12.73 -4.62 -6.90
C ASP A 173 11.54 -4.43 -5.95
N PHE A 174 11.50 -5.11 -4.79
CA PHE A 174 10.46 -4.88 -3.78
C PHE A 174 10.90 -3.96 -2.64
N LEU A 175 12.18 -3.98 -2.25
CA LEU A 175 12.70 -3.08 -1.23
C LEU A 175 12.66 -1.62 -1.70
N GLY A 176 12.94 -1.38 -2.98
CA GLY A 176 12.80 -0.06 -3.58
C GLY A 176 11.36 0.46 -3.64
N GLN A 177 10.35 -0.37 -3.40
CA GLN A 177 8.94 0.05 -3.33
C GLN A 177 8.45 0.27 -1.89
N ILE A 178 9.35 0.26 -0.90
CA ILE A 178 9.03 0.60 0.48
C ILE A 178 9.11 2.11 0.68
N LEU A 179 7.97 2.73 1.01
CA LEU A 179 7.86 4.17 1.19
C LEU A 179 8.71 4.71 2.36
N ILE A 180 8.62 4.10 3.55
CA ILE A 180 9.37 4.58 4.72
C ILE A 180 10.81 4.11 4.62
N GLY A 181 11.74 5.05 4.78
CA GLY A 181 13.16 4.79 4.57
C GLY A 181 13.58 4.77 3.09
N HIS A 182 12.68 5.04 2.13
CA HIS A 182 13.00 4.99 0.69
C HIS A 182 14.23 5.81 0.30
N ARG A 183 14.36 7.02 0.86
CA ARG A 183 15.51 7.92 0.59
C ARG A 183 16.81 7.32 1.11
N VAL A 184 16.76 6.68 2.28
CA VAL A 184 17.91 5.98 2.88
C VAL A 184 18.30 4.78 2.01
N PHE A 185 17.31 3.99 1.56
CA PHE A 185 17.54 2.90 0.62
C PHE A 185 18.15 3.40 -0.71
N SER A 186 17.58 4.46 -1.28
CA SER A 186 18.05 5.02 -2.55
C SER A 186 19.49 5.53 -2.42
N HIS A 187 19.81 6.20 -1.31
CA HIS A 187 21.17 6.65 -1.03
C HIS A 187 22.15 5.48 -0.91
N ALA A 188 21.79 4.42 -0.17
CA ALA A 188 22.61 3.23 0.01
C ALA A 188 22.91 2.50 -1.32
N GLU A 189 21.92 2.45 -2.22
CA GLU A 189 22.00 1.76 -3.50
C GLU A 189 22.51 2.65 -4.65
N GLY A 190 22.81 3.93 -4.39
CA GLY A 190 23.17 4.89 -5.45
C GLY A 190 22.03 5.14 -6.45
N LEU A 191 20.78 4.99 -6.02
CA LEU A 191 19.58 5.19 -6.83
C LEU A 191 19.00 6.59 -6.64
N ILE A 192 18.32 7.09 -7.67
CA ILE A 192 17.48 8.29 -7.58
C ILE A 192 16.22 7.95 -6.77
N GLU A 193 15.77 8.85 -5.88
CA GLU A 193 14.51 8.72 -5.15
C GLU A 193 13.33 8.57 -6.14
N ARG A 194 12.43 7.61 -5.88
CA ARG A 194 11.37 7.22 -6.83
C ARG A 194 9.96 7.56 -6.34
N PHE A 195 9.80 7.88 -5.06
CA PHE A 195 8.52 8.35 -4.54
C PHE A 195 8.38 9.85 -4.72
N ILE A 196 7.25 10.25 -5.30
CA ILE A 196 6.90 11.65 -5.50
C ILE A 196 5.62 11.92 -4.74
N SER A 197 5.64 12.96 -3.90
CA SER A 197 4.49 13.34 -3.09
C SER A 197 3.35 13.80 -3.99
N VAL A 198 2.16 13.26 -3.75
CA VAL A 198 0.92 13.78 -4.32
C VAL A 198 0.39 14.81 -3.34
N GLU A 199 0.31 16.06 -3.78
CA GLU A 199 -0.20 17.16 -2.97
C GLU A 199 -1.71 17.00 -2.75
N ARG A 200 -2.45 16.68 -3.81
CA ARG A 200 -3.90 16.52 -3.71
C ARG A 200 -4.46 15.51 -4.68
N LEU A 201 -5.48 14.80 -4.23
CA LEU A 201 -6.38 14.01 -5.05
C LEU A 201 -7.80 14.52 -4.80
N GLU A 202 -8.48 14.93 -5.86
CA GLU A 202 -9.80 15.55 -5.80
C GLU A 202 -10.77 14.75 -6.67
N TYR A 203 -11.93 14.43 -6.11
CA TYR A 203 -13.06 13.94 -6.91
C TYR A 203 -13.72 15.12 -7.60
N MET A 204 -13.69 15.13 -8.92
CA MET A 204 -14.28 16.14 -9.77
C MET A 204 -15.54 15.60 -10.42
N HIS A 205 -16.49 16.47 -10.74
CA HIS A 205 -17.62 16.08 -11.58
C HIS A 205 -18.13 17.22 -12.46
N ALA A 206 -18.82 16.85 -13.53
CA ALA A 206 -19.57 17.72 -14.41
C ALA A 206 -21.07 17.47 -14.19
N PRO A 207 -21.78 18.34 -13.45
CA PRO A 207 -23.19 18.13 -13.08
C PRO A 207 -24.12 17.90 -14.28
N ALA A 208 -23.91 18.63 -15.37
CA ALA A 208 -24.72 18.54 -16.59
C ALA A 208 -24.54 17.19 -17.32
N ALA A 209 -23.30 16.71 -17.43
CA ALA A 209 -22.99 15.43 -18.06
C ALA A 209 -23.21 14.22 -17.14
N LYS A 210 -23.34 14.46 -15.83
CA LYS A 210 -23.38 13.44 -14.78
C LYS A 210 -22.19 12.48 -14.81
N GLU A 211 -21.01 13.07 -15.00
CA GLU A 211 -19.74 12.38 -15.11
C GLU A 211 -18.80 12.82 -13.99
N ALA A 212 -18.03 11.89 -13.43
CA ALA A 212 -17.05 12.15 -12.38
C ALA A 212 -15.68 11.55 -12.71
N TRP A 213 -14.61 12.18 -12.24
CA TRP A 213 -13.23 11.74 -12.45
C TRP A 213 -12.34 12.16 -11.27
N ILE A 214 -11.08 11.71 -11.25
CA ILE A 214 -10.10 12.21 -10.27
C ILE A 214 -9.14 13.18 -10.96
N ARG A 215 -8.81 14.26 -10.24
CA ARG A 215 -7.69 15.15 -10.53
C ARG A 215 -6.61 14.99 -9.46
N ALA A 216 -5.37 14.86 -9.90
CA ALA A 216 -4.18 14.75 -9.08
C ALA A 216 -3.30 15.99 -9.25
N ARG A 217 -2.77 16.49 -8.13
CA ARG A 217 -1.83 17.62 -8.07
C ARG A 217 -0.53 17.19 -7.42
N ALA A 218 0.57 17.69 -7.94
CA ALA A 218 1.89 17.54 -7.33
C ALA A 218 2.73 18.81 -7.57
N TYR A 219 3.75 19.02 -6.74
CA TYR A 219 4.68 20.12 -6.96
C TYR A 219 5.66 19.81 -8.09
N ALA A 220 5.89 20.78 -8.99
CA ALA A 220 6.75 20.62 -10.15
C ALA A 220 8.24 20.47 -9.78
N ASP A 221 8.66 21.09 -8.68
CA ASP A 221 10.04 21.04 -8.19
C ASP A 221 10.41 19.65 -7.65
N ASP A 222 9.45 18.88 -7.12
CA ASP A 222 9.68 17.48 -6.71
C ASP A 222 10.09 16.60 -7.90
N PHE A 223 9.53 16.85 -9.09
CA PHE A 223 9.95 16.16 -10.31
C PHE A 223 11.30 16.69 -10.82
N THR A 224 11.47 18.01 -10.85
CA THR A 224 12.67 18.65 -11.40
C THR A 224 13.91 18.29 -10.59
N ARG A 225 13.83 18.33 -9.24
CA ARG A 225 14.90 17.95 -8.32
C ARG A 225 15.35 16.49 -8.51
N LEU A 226 14.43 15.61 -8.90
CA LEU A 226 14.70 14.19 -9.12
C LEU A 226 15.07 13.87 -10.58
N GLY A 227 15.13 14.87 -11.45
CA GLY A 227 15.43 14.68 -12.87
C GLY A 227 14.31 13.98 -13.65
N TYR A 228 13.08 13.99 -13.14
CA TYR A 228 11.93 13.38 -13.81
C TYR A 228 11.17 14.39 -14.68
N PRO A 229 10.67 13.97 -15.86
CA PRO A 229 9.81 14.82 -16.68
C PRO A 229 8.47 15.07 -15.98
N MET A 230 7.88 16.25 -16.17
CA MET A 230 6.56 16.58 -15.58
C MET A 230 5.44 15.65 -16.08
N ALA A 231 5.58 15.10 -17.29
CA ALA A 231 4.69 14.05 -17.83
C ALA A 231 4.75 12.74 -17.01
N GLY A 232 5.71 12.61 -16.10
CA GLY A 232 5.82 11.50 -15.17
C GLY A 232 4.62 11.38 -14.22
N LEU A 233 3.90 12.47 -13.91
CA LEU A 233 2.74 12.40 -13.02
C LEU A 233 1.64 11.49 -13.59
N SER A 234 1.14 11.77 -14.81
CA SER A 234 0.10 10.93 -15.41
C SER A 234 0.58 9.51 -15.68
N LYS A 235 1.85 9.35 -16.10
CA LYS A 235 2.46 8.04 -16.38
C LYS A 235 2.56 7.17 -15.12
N ASN A 236 2.91 7.75 -13.98
CA ASN A 236 3.03 6.99 -12.73
C ASN A 236 1.65 6.67 -12.11
N LEU A 237 0.60 7.43 -12.47
CA LEU A 237 -0.78 7.21 -12.01
C LEU A 237 -1.52 6.11 -12.80
N SER A 238 -1.01 5.66 -13.96
CA SER A 238 -1.51 4.47 -14.67
C SER A 238 -0.64 4.05 -15.85
N ASP A 239 -0.60 2.75 -16.13
CA ASP A 239 -0.01 2.20 -17.36
C ASP A 239 -0.99 2.22 -18.56
N ALA A 240 -2.30 2.35 -18.33
CA ALA A 240 -3.34 2.19 -19.35
C ALA A 240 -3.75 3.50 -20.04
N GLN A 241 -2.92 4.55 -19.97
CA GLN A 241 -3.22 5.90 -20.47
C GLN A 241 -4.56 6.48 -19.99
N ILE A 242 -5.05 6.02 -18.84
CA ILE A 242 -6.28 6.54 -18.24
C ILE A 242 -6.07 7.91 -17.57
N TRP A 243 -4.86 8.47 -17.62
CA TRP A 243 -4.51 9.78 -17.09
C TRP A 243 -3.81 10.62 -18.14
N ARG A 244 -4.07 11.92 -18.12
CA ARG A 244 -3.35 12.92 -18.93
C ARG A 244 -2.91 14.09 -18.06
N ASN A 245 -1.72 14.63 -18.34
CA ASN A 245 -1.35 15.94 -17.82
C ASN A 245 -2.17 17.03 -18.51
N VAL A 246 -2.56 18.05 -17.76
CA VAL A 246 -3.34 19.20 -18.25
C VAL A 246 -2.66 20.52 -17.88
N LYS A 247 -3.07 21.61 -18.53
CA LYS A 247 -2.58 22.95 -18.18
C LYS A 247 -2.94 23.26 -16.72
N CYS A 248 -1.97 23.80 -15.99
CA CYS A 248 -2.16 24.29 -14.63
C CYS A 248 -1.22 25.50 -14.42
N GLU A 249 -1.81 26.61 -14.01
CA GLU A 249 -1.10 27.86 -13.68
C GLU A 249 -1.06 28.12 -12.18
N HIS A 250 -1.55 27.17 -11.37
CA HIS A 250 -1.66 27.31 -9.93
C HIS A 250 -0.30 27.21 -9.24
N THR A 251 -0.12 28.03 -8.20
CA THR A 251 1.05 28.00 -7.31
C THR A 251 0.59 27.96 -5.87
N ILE A 252 1.30 27.21 -5.03
CA ILE A 252 1.10 27.19 -3.57
C ILE A 252 2.43 27.60 -2.94
N ASP A 253 2.42 28.66 -2.12
CA ASP A 253 3.61 29.21 -1.47
C ASP A 253 4.79 29.46 -2.44
N GLY A 254 4.46 30.00 -3.63
CA GLY A 254 5.43 30.28 -4.70
C GLY A 254 5.92 29.04 -5.47
N ARG A 255 5.48 27.83 -5.10
CA ARG A 255 5.85 26.58 -5.79
C ARG A 255 4.82 26.24 -6.86
N ARG A 256 5.29 25.95 -8.07
CA ARG A 256 4.45 25.58 -9.21
C ARG A 256 3.79 24.22 -8.99
N ILE A 257 2.49 24.14 -9.26
CA ILE A 257 1.72 22.89 -9.30
C ILE A 257 1.66 22.35 -10.73
N ILE A 258 1.76 21.03 -10.86
CA ILE A 258 1.36 20.30 -12.08
C ILE A 258 0.11 19.48 -11.79
N GLU A 259 -0.72 19.32 -12.83
CA GLU A 259 -1.97 18.59 -12.75
C GLU A 259 -2.03 17.43 -13.74
N ALA A 260 -2.63 16.34 -13.28
CA ALA A 260 -3.10 15.25 -14.13
C ALA A 260 -4.56 14.93 -13.80
N GLU A 261 -5.33 14.52 -14.78
CA GLU A 261 -6.72 14.08 -14.58
C GLU A 261 -7.00 12.80 -15.34
N MET A 262 -8.00 12.04 -14.89
CA MET A 262 -8.42 10.83 -15.59
C MET A 262 -9.04 11.18 -16.95
N THR A 263 -8.70 10.42 -17.98
CA THR A 263 -9.25 10.52 -19.34
C THR A 263 -10.62 9.85 -19.45
N ASN A 264 -10.88 8.82 -18.63
CA ASN A 264 -12.19 8.19 -18.54
C ASN A 264 -12.96 8.78 -17.35
N ALA A 265 -14.22 9.17 -17.57
CA ALA A 265 -15.13 9.53 -16.50
C ALA A 265 -15.99 8.33 -16.09
N VAL A 266 -16.44 8.34 -14.84
CA VAL A 266 -17.45 7.44 -14.30
C VAL A 266 -18.79 8.17 -14.29
N ALA A 267 -19.75 7.66 -15.05
CA ALA A 267 -21.12 8.18 -15.05
C ALA A 267 -21.83 7.88 -13.71
N TYR A 268 -22.72 8.77 -13.28
CA TYR A 268 -23.59 8.56 -12.13
C TYR A 268 -25.05 8.93 -12.46
N SER A 269 -26.02 8.34 -11.76
CA SER A 269 -27.44 8.54 -12.09
C SER A 269 -28.03 9.78 -11.42
N HIS A 270 -28.03 9.78 -10.09
CA HIS A 270 -28.68 10.80 -9.27
C HIS A 270 -27.70 11.57 -8.40
N ARG A 271 -26.60 10.93 -7.96
CA ARG A 271 -25.67 11.54 -7.02
C ARG A 271 -24.22 11.24 -7.39
N PRO A 272 -23.33 12.23 -7.35
CA PRO A 272 -21.91 12.01 -7.60
C PRO A 272 -21.25 11.07 -6.58
N SER A 273 -21.83 10.88 -5.39
CA SER A 273 -21.31 9.94 -4.37
C SER A 273 -21.13 8.51 -4.88
N GLN A 274 -21.99 8.09 -5.82
CA GLN A 274 -21.98 6.74 -6.43
C GLN A 274 -20.70 6.47 -7.22
N SER A 275 -20.01 7.52 -7.64
CA SER A 275 -18.77 7.42 -8.42
C SER A 275 -17.51 7.28 -7.55
N LEU A 276 -17.58 7.60 -6.25
CA LEU A 276 -16.39 7.74 -5.41
C LEU A 276 -15.63 6.43 -5.21
N GLU A 277 -16.35 5.33 -4.89
CA GLU A 277 -15.73 4.02 -4.71
C GLU A 277 -15.12 3.46 -6.02
N PRO A 278 -15.82 3.47 -7.17
CA PRO A 278 -15.23 3.12 -8.46
C PRO A 278 -13.95 3.91 -8.77
N LEU A 279 -13.98 5.24 -8.60
CA LEU A 279 -12.84 6.11 -8.84
C LEU A 279 -11.66 5.79 -7.91
N SER A 280 -11.94 5.52 -6.63
CA SER A 280 -10.92 5.10 -5.65
C SER A 280 -10.27 3.78 -6.05
N LYS A 281 -11.07 2.79 -6.47
CA LYS A 281 -10.58 1.48 -6.91
C LYS A 281 -9.68 1.59 -8.14
N MET A 282 -10.03 2.43 -9.10
CA MET A 282 -9.22 2.66 -10.30
C MET A 282 -7.86 3.32 -10.00
N THR A 283 -7.77 4.08 -8.92
CA THR A 283 -6.58 4.90 -8.60
C THR A 283 -5.69 4.25 -7.54
N ARG A 284 -6.25 3.53 -6.56
CA ARG A 284 -5.50 3.01 -5.40
C ARG A 284 -4.33 2.10 -5.73
N SER A 285 -4.36 1.39 -6.87
CA SER A 285 -3.31 0.46 -7.28
C SER A 285 -1.98 1.15 -7.64
N ARG A 286 -1.99 2.47 -7.82
CA ARG A 286 -0.83 3.28 -8.21
C ARG A 286 -0.38 4.25 -7.13
N LEU A 287 -0.94 4.12 -5.93
CA LEU A 287 -0.67 5.01 -4.81
C LEU A 287 -0.10 4.26 -3.63
N TRP A 288 0.94 4.85 -3.05
CA TRP A 288 1.46 4.51 -1.74
C TRP A 288 1.00 5.58 -0.76
N ARG A 289 0.86 5.19 0.50
CA ARG A 289 0.43 6.12 1.54
C ARG A 289 1.15 5.92 2.84
N SER A 290 1.44 7.03 3.51
CA SER A 290 1.86 7.03 4.90
C SER A 290 0.70 7.40 5.80
N VAL A 291 0.62 6.75 6.95
CA VAL A 291 -0.29 7.05 8.06
C VAL A 291 0.41 8.06 8.97
N THR A 292 -0.21 9.22 9.16
CA THR A 292 0.31 10.28 10.04
C THR A 292 -0.66 10.53 11.20
N ALA A 293 -0.13 11.02 12.32
CA ALA A 293 -0.94 11.42 13.47
C ALA A 293 -1.55 12.83 13.33
N VAL A 294 -1.09 13.60 12.33
CA VAL A 294 -1.57 14.96 12.03
C VAL A 294 -2.13 15.02 10.61
N PRO A 295 -3.05 15.96 10.31
CA PRO A 295 -3.57 16.17 8.96
C PRO A 295 -2.42 16.28 7.93
N PRO A 296 -2.56 15.66 6.74
CA PRO A 296 -3.78 15.05 6.20
C PRO A 296 -4.11 13.62 6.70
N TYR A 297 -3.44 13.08 7.73
CA TYR A 297 -3.59 11.70 8.29
C TYR A 297 -3.27 10.55 7.33
N ARG A 298 -3.34 10.83 6.03
CA ARG A 298 -2.88 10.07 4.88
C ARG A 298 -2.16 11.01 3.93
N LYS A 299 -0.87 10.77 3.73
CA LYS A 299 -0.12 11.42 2.66
C LYS A 299 0.15 10.41 1.56
N TYR A 300 -0.28 10.74 0.35
CA TYR A 300 -0.20 9.87 -0.82
C TYR A 300 1.05 10.17 -1.65
N TYR A 301 1.55 9.13 -2.32
CA TYR A 301 2.72 9.17 -3.17
C TYR A 301 2.47 8.33 -4.42
N VAL A 302 3.04 8.78 -5.55
CA VAL A 302 3.21 7.93 -6.73
C VAL A 302 4.63 7.39 -6.73
N TYR A 303 4.82 6.21 -7.32
CA TYR A 303 6.12 5.60 -7.47
C TYR A 303 6.56 5.62 -8.94
N HIS A 304 7.77 6.08 -9.19
CA HIS A 304 8.40 6.06 -10.51
C HIS A 304 9.13 4.74 -10.75
N ALA A 305 8.44 3.80 -11.39
CA ALA A 305 8.99 2.49 -11.72
C ALA A 305 9.97 2.55 -12.91
N SER A 306 11.02 1.73 -12.86
CA SER A 306 11.77 1.41 -14.08
C SER A 306 10.92 0.58 -15.02
N SER A 307 11.17 0.63 -16.34
CA SER A 307 10.36 -0.05 -17.37
C SER A 307 10.20 -1.56 -17.18
N THR A 308 11.10 -2.20 -16.44
CA THR A 308 11.11 -3.64 -16.17
C THR A 308 10.56 -4.03 -14.80
N GLN A 309 10.19 -3.05 -13.95
CA GLN A 309 9.80 -3.31 -12.56
C GLN A 309 8.29 -3.49 -12.45
N PHE A 310 7.86 -4.61 -11.89
CA PHE A 310 6.45 -4.83 -11.55
C PHE A 310 6.07 -3.98 -10.32
N LEU A 311 4.98 -3.23 -10.44
CA LEU A 311 4.44 -2.43 -9.35
C LEU A 311 3.55 -3.28 -8.45
N MET A 312 4.02 -3.48 -7.23
CA MET A 312 3.34 -4.32 -6.25
C MET A 312 2.61 -3.45 -5.24
N ASN A 313 1.45 -3.93 -4.77
CA ASN A 313 0.70 -3.26 -3.72
C ASN A 313 1.58 -3.02 -2.47
N GLN A 314 1.45 -1.84 -1.86
CA GLN A 314 2.23 -1.44 -0.68
C GLN A 314 2.22 -2.49 0.44
N LEU A 315 1.07 -3.05 0.80
CA LEU A 315 0.98 -4.06 1.86
C LEU A 315 1.74 -5.35 1.49
N LEU A 316 1.70 -5.75 0.22
CA LEU A 316 2.45 -6.92 -0.27
C LEU A 316 3.96 -6.67 -0.25
N THR A 317 4.44 -5.48 -0.63
CA THR A 317 5.87 -5.15 -0.56
C THR A 317 6.39 -5.19 0.88
N MET A 318 5.61 -4.68 1.84
CA MET A 318 5.93 -4.70 3.27
C MET A 318 5.98 -6.12 3.82
N TYR A 319 4.98 -6.92 3.46
CA TYR A 319 4.94 -8.34 3.79
C TYR A 319 6.18 -9.06 3.26
N LEU A 320 6.48 -8.85 1.97
CA LEU A 320 7.57 -9.54 1.28
C LEU A 320 8.95 -9.15 1.81
N ALA A 321 9.16 -7.86 2.10
CA ALA A 321 10.37 -7.38 2.74
C ALA A 321 10.57 -8.01 4.12
N THR A 322 9.51 -8.08 4.92
CA THR A 322 9.56 -8.69 6.25
C THR A 322 9.82 -10.19 6.17
N TYR A 323 9.21 -10.89 5.21
CA TYR A 323 9.53 -12.29 4.91
C TYR A 323 11.00 -12.47 4.57
N TYR A 324 11.52 -11.69 3.62
CA TYR A 324 12.90 -11.80 3.14
C TYR A 324 13.91 -11.64 4.28
N PHE A 325 13.78 -10.57 5.07
CA PHE A 325 14.66 -10.37 6.23
C PHE A 325 14.44 -11.42 7.32
N GLY A 326 13.20 -11.83 7.60
CA GLY A 326 12.89 -12.91 8.55
C GLY A 326 13.54 -14.24 8.15
N SER A 327 13.54 -14.56 6.86
CA SER A 327 14.24 -15.71 6.29
C SER A 327 15.75 -15.62 6.47
N ILE A 328 16.37 -14.46 6.18
CA ILE A 328 17.81 -14.27 6.39
C ILE A 328 18.15 -14.43 7.87
N THR A 329 17.43 -13.75 8.77
CA THR A 329 17.63 -13.86 10.22
C THR A 329 17.54 -15.30 10.71
N ARG A 330 16.61 -16.10 10.14
CA ARG A 330 16.39 -17.49 10.55
C ARG A 330 17.44 -18.46 10.01
N TYR A 331 17.81 -18.32 8.74
CA TYR A 331 18.62 -19.33 8.04
C TYR A 331 20.08 -18.93 7.84
N LYS A 332 20.39 -17.63 7.91
CA LYS A 332 21.74 -17.06 7.75
C LYS A 332 21.91 -15.83 8.67
N PRO A 333 21.83 -15.97 10.00
CA PRO A 333 21.95 -14.84 10.93
C PRO A 333 23.26 -14.04 10.75
N GLU A 334 24.36 -14.69 10.41
CA GLU A 334 25.65 -14.05 10.09
C GLU A 334 25.57 -13.14 8.86
N GLN A 335 24.76 -13.52 7.86
CA GLN A 335 24.48 -12.69 6.69
C GLN A 335 23.60 -11.50 7.06
N PHE A 336 22.67 -11.66 8.01
CA PHE A 336 21.87 -10.54 8.50
C PHE A 336 22.75 -9.49 9.20
N ASP A 337 23.69 -9.93 10.05
CA ASP A 337 24.67 -9.05 10.68
C ASP A 337 25.54 -8.31 9.65
N PHE A 338 25.94 -9.00 8.57
CA PHE A 338 26.64 -8.37 7.46
C PHE A 338 25.79 -7.27 6.79
N ILE A 339 24.51 -7.56 6.50
CA ILE A 339 23.58 -6.58 5.91
C ILE A 339 23.43 -5.36 6.81
N LEU A 340 23.30 -5.54 8.13
CA LEU A 340 23.18 -4.44 9.09
C LEU A 340 24.41 -3.53 9.13
N ARG A 341 25.60 -4.06 8.82
CA ARG A 341 26.86 -3.29 8.76
C ARG A 341 27.16 -2.70 7.38
N SER A 342 26.40 -3.08 6.37
CA SER A 342 26.56 -2.60 5.00
C SER A 342 25.83 -1.27 4.77
N PRO A 343 25.99 -0.62 3.60
CA PRO A 343 25.32 0.66 3.30
C PRO A 343 23.78 0.64 3.44
N ILE A 344 23.13 -0.52 3.25
CA ILE A 344 21.67 -0.68 3.42
C ILE A 344 21.25 -0.80 4.91
N GLY A 345 22.19 -1.02 5.84
CA GLY A 345 21.90 -1.20 7.26
C GLY A 345 20.97 -0.14 7.87
N PRO A 346 21.23 1.17 7.65
CA PRO A 346 20.34 2.24 8.09
C PRO A 346 18.90 2.12 7.56
N PHE A 347 18.71 1.67 6.32
CA PHE A 347 17.36 1.41 5.80
C PHE A 347 16.68 0.25 6.53
N VAL A 348 17.42 -0.82 6.84
CA VAL A 348 16.88 -1.97 7.61
C VAL A 348 16.44 -1.53 9.00
N PHE A 349 17.23 -0.69 9.68
CA PHE A 349 16.84 -0.11 10.98
C PHE A 349 15.58 0.75 10.87
N GLU A 350 15.53 1.66 9.89
CA GLU A 350 14.35 2.51 9.65
C GLU A 350 13.10 1.69 9.32
N PHE A 351 13.26 0.66 8.49
CA PHE A 351 12.19 -0.27 8.14
C PHE A 351 11.61 -0.91 9.39
N PHE A 352 12.43 -1.54 10.23
CA PHE A 352 11.93 -2.27 11.39
C PHE A 352 11.51 -1.39 12.58
N ALA A 353 11.97 -0.14 12.63
CA ALA A 353 11.50 0.83 13.61
C ALA A 353 10.11 1.40 13.26
N ASN A 354 9.84 1.68 11.98
CA ASN A 354 8.70 2.50 11.58
C ASN A 354 7.66 1.76 10.72
N GLN A 355 8.08 0.84 9.85
CA GLN A 355 7.19 0.15 8.91
C GLN A 355 6.14 -0.76 9.59
N PRO A 356 6.42 -1.43 10.72
CA PRO A 356 5.43 -2.30 11.36
C PRO A 356 4.16 -1.59 11.81
N VAL A 357 4.29 -0.40 12.39
CA VAL A 357 3.14 0.40 12.80
C VAL A 357 2.35 0.87 11.59
N GLN A 358 3.04 1.29 10.52
CA GLN A 358 2.38 1.64 9.25
C GLN A 358 1.57 0.45 8.71
N PHE A 359 2.14 -0.76 8.71
CA PHE A 359 1.46 -1.97 8.24
C PHE A 359 0.17 -2.21 9.02
N LEU A 360 0.25 -2.11 10.34
CA LEU A 360 -0.86 -2.37 11.24
C LEU A 360 -2.04 -1.40 11.01
N TYR A 361 -1.79 -0.10 10.83
CA TYR A 361 -2.84 0.88 10.54
C TYR A 361 -3.44 0.73 9.14
N LEU A 362 -2.61 0.40 8.16
CA LEU A 362 -3.08 0.10 6.80
C LEU A 362 -3.96 -1.15 6.80
N MET A 363 -3.55 -2.21 7.50
CA MET A 363 -4.35 -3.43 7.68
C MET A 363 -5.65 -3.14 8.41
N ALA A 364 -5.63 -2.39 9.52
CA ALA A 364 -6.85 -2.01 10.23
C ALA A 364 -7.86 -1.31 9.32
N SER A 365 -7.37 -0.50 8.36
CA SER A 365 -8.23 0.12 7.36
C SER A 365 -8.84 -0.89 6.38
N GLU A 366 -8.07 -1.91 5.94
CA GLU A 366 -8.59 -3.01 5.10
C GLU A 366 -9.62 -3.90 5.83
N PHE A 367 -9.42 -4.13 7.14
CA PHE A 367 -10.38 -4.86 7.99
C PHE A 367 -11.70 -4.08 8.12
N MET A 368 -11.60 -2.78 8.44
CA MET A 368 -12.77 -1.95 8.68
C MET A 368 -13.50 -1.55 7.39
N GLY A 369 -12.80 -1.49 6.26
CA GLY A 369 -13.32 -0.87 5.04
C GLY A 369 -13.49 0.64 5.20
N GLN A 370 -12.65 1.28 6.02
CA GLN A 370 -12.67 2.70 6.36
C GLN A 370 -11.25 3.14 6.73
N GLU A 371 -10.87 4.40 6.50
CA GLU A 371 -9.54 4.87 6.88
C GLU A 371 -9.36 4.88 8.41
N VAL A 372 -8.34 4.19 8.90
CA VAL A 372 -7.92 4.19 10.31
C VAL A 372 -6.59 4.90 10.48
N ALA A 373 -6.55 6.03 11.18
CA ALA A 373 -5.31 6.79 11.43
C ALA A 373 -4.92 6.76 12.91
N LYS A 374 -3.64 7.06 13.17
CA LYS A 374 -3.14 7.23 14.53
C LYS A 374 -3.80 8.47 15.13
N ALA A 375 -4.40 8.34 16.29
CA ALA A 375 -4.87 9.51 17.03
C ALA A 375 -3.66 10.37 17.44
N ALA A 376 -3.75 11.69 17.26
CA ALA A 376 -2.82 12.60 17.91
C ALA A 376 -3.07 12.51 19.42
N ILE A 377 -2.14 11.90 20.14
CA ILE A 377 -2.11 12.02 21.60
C ILE A 377 -1.17 13.20 21.86
N ALA A 378 -1.70 14.23 22.52
CA ALA A 378 -0.95 15.40 22.96
C ALA A 378 0.04 15.02 24.07
#